data_AF-A0A6M0RBH9-F1
#
_entry.id   AF-A0A6M0RBH9-F1
#
_cell.length_a   1.000
_cell.length_b   1.000
_cell.length_c   1.000
_cell.angle_alpha   90.00
_cell.angle_beta   90.00
_cell.angle_gamma   90.00
#
_symmetry.space_group_name_H-M   'P 1'
#
loop_
_entity.id
_entity.type
_entity.pdbx_description
1 polymer ?
#
loop_
_entity_poly.entity_id
_entity_poly.type
_entity_poly.pdbx_seq_one_letter_code
_entity_poly.pdbx_strand_id
1 'polypeptide(L)'
;MIILIILALILITFLISIKVVNTGQIFIVERFGKYNRILEPGWHLIVPFADFVRKKVSTKQQILDIEPQSVITQDNVKISIDNVIFYKIMSPKDAVYNIEDFKSGIVYSTITNMRNIVGNMSLDEVLSGRDRINSKLLQQIDEITDAYGIKILSVEIKNINPPIEIQQAMEKQMKAERDKRAAILQAEGEKQSQIARAEGQKQAKILQAEAEKEANIRRAEGLRESQLLEAEGKARAIEQISVAEAQAIRTVNTSIIESGTNEVVIALKQVDALKEMSKNPANKLILPNETLSSLGSIAAIGDLLTKDKKGDN
;
A
#
# COMPACT_ATOMS: atom_id res chain seq x y z
N MET A 1 -38.31 -36.09 -81.91
CA MET A 1 -37.16 -36.70 -81.22
C MET A 1 -35.93 -35.80 -81.22
N ILE A 2 -35.44 -35.34 -82.39
CA ILE A 2 -34.23 -34.47 -82.51
C ILE A 2 -34.34 -33.16 -81.70
N ILE A 3 -35.48 -32.46 -81.80
CA ILE A 3 -35.73 -31.22 -81.03
C ILE A 3 -35.67 -31.48 -79.52
N LEU A 4 -36.19 -32.63 -79.07
CA LEU A 4 -36.20 -33.00 -77.65
C LEU A 4 -34.78 -33.26 -77.13
N ILE A 5 -33.92 -33.88 -77.95
CA ILE A 5 -32.51 -34.15 -77.65
C ILE A 5 -31.72 -32.84 -77.56
N ILE A 6 -31.94 -31.92 -78.50
CA ILE A 6 -31.27 -30.61 -78.49
C ILE A 6 -31.69 -29.79 -77.26
N LEU A 7 -32.98 -29.80 -76.92
CA LEU A 7 -33.49 -29.11 -75.74
C LEU A 7 -32.90 -29.69 -74.44
N ALA A 8 -32.80 -31.01 -74.34
CA ALA A 8 -32.16 -31.69 -73.21
C ALA A 8 -30.66 -31.34 -73.13
N LEU A 9 -29.95 -31.29 -74.26
CA LEU A 9 -28.53 -30.92 -74.31
C LEU A 9 -28.30 -29.47 -73.82
N ILE A 10 -29.15 -28.54 -74.26
CA ILE A 10 -29.09 -27.13 -73.83
C ILE A 10 -29.40 -26.99 -72.34
N LEU A 11 -30.39 -27.73 -71.83
CA LEU A 11 -30.71 -27.72 -70.41
C LEU A 11 -29.56 -28.28 -69.56
N ILE A 12 -28.91 -29.35 -70.02
CA ILE A 12 -27.76 -29.95 -69.35
C ILE A 12 -26.56 -28.97 -69.34
N THR A 13 -26.24 -28.34 -70.47
CA THR A 13 -25.13 -27.38 -70.53
C THR A 13 -25.40 -26.15 -69.67
N PHE A 14 -26.65 -25.69 -69.60
CA PHE A 14 -27.05 -24.59 -68.72
C PHE A 14 -26.93 -24.95 -67.24
N LEU A 15 -27.37 -26.14 -66.82
CA LEU A 15 -27.24 -26.60 -65.43
C LEU A 15 -25.77 -26.77 -65.01
N ILE A 16 -24.90 -27.25 -65.90
CA ILE A 16 -23.45 -27.39 -65.63
C ILE A 16 -22.76 -26.02 -65.57
N SER A 17 -23.27 -25.04 -66.31
CA SER A 17 -22.75 -23.68 -66.39
C SER A 17 -22.87 -22.91 -65.07
N ILE A 18 -23.86 -23.25 -64.23
CA ILE A 18 -24.06 -22.58 -62.96
C ILE A 18 -23.09 -23.14 -61.91
N LYS A 19 -22.23 -22.27 -61.36
CA LYS A 19 -21.37 -22.57 -60.22
C LYS A 19 -21.68 -21.65 -59.06
N VAL A 20 -21.87 -22.27 -57.90
CA VAL A 20 -22.04 -21.56 -56.62
C VAL A 20 -20.71 -21.60 -55.88
N VAL A 21 -20.23 -20.42 -55.50
CA VAL A 21 -19.04 -20.25 -54.66
C VAL A 21 -19.51 -19.91 -53.25
N ASN A 22 -19.07 -20.68 -52.27
CA ASN A 22 -19.43 -20.47 -50.87
C ASN A 22 -18.65 -19.30 -50.27
N THR A 23 -19.24 -18.64 -49.28
CA THR A 23 -18.58 -17.58 -48.51
C THR A 23 -17.29 -18.08 -47.86
N GLY A 24 -16.22 -17.31 -47.99
CA GLY A 24 -14.90 -17.67 -47.49
C GLY A 24 -14.09 -18.57 -48.43
N GLN A 25 -14.59 -18.82 -49.64
CA GLN A 25 -13.86 -19.48 -50.72
C GLN A 25 -13.86 -18.60 -51.97
N ILE A 26 -12.80 -18.75 -52.75
CA ILE A 26 -12.63 -18.11 -54.05
C ILE A 26 -12.18 -19.17 -55.04
N PHE A 27 -12.78 -19.18 -56.23
CA PHE A 27 -12.43 -20.13 -57.29
C PHE A 27 -11.67 -19.41 -58.40
N ILE A 28 -10.55 -19.99 -58.83
CA ILE A 28 -9.76 -19.46 -59.94
C ILE A 28 -10.16 -20.22 -61.19
N VAL A 29 -10.56 -19.48 -62.23
CA VAL A 29 -11.04 -20.03 -63.49
C VAL A 29 -10.04 -19.75 -64.60
N GLU A 30 -9.70 -20.81 -65.33
CA GLU A 30 -8.92 -20.77 -66.55
C GLU A 30 -9.83 -21.00 -67.75
N ARG A 31 -9.57 -20.27 -68.83
CA ARG A 31 -10.18 -20.53 -70.13
C ARG A 31 -9.12 -21.09 -71.06
N PHE A 32 -9.32 -22.33 -71.54
CA PHE A 32 -8.35 -23.03 -72.39
C PHE A 32 -6.91 -22.99 -71.83
N GLY A 33 -6.75 -23.10 -70.51
CA GLY A 33 -5.45 -23.09 -69.82
C GLY A 33 -4.85 -21.70 -69.56
N LYS A 34 -5.50 -20.61 -69.96
CA LYS A 34 -5.09 -19.24 -69.60
C LYS A 34 -5.94 -18.71 -68.45
N TYR A 35 -5.32 -18.00 -67.51
CA TYR A 35 -6.06 -17.25 -66.49
C TYR A 35 -7.12 -16.35 -67.13
N ASN A 36 -8.38 -16.47 -66.67
CA ASN A 36 -9.51 -15.68 -67.15
C ASN A 36 -10.01 -14.74 -66.05
N ARG A 37 -10.51 -15.29 -64.94
CA ARG A 37 -11.11 -14.51 -63.85
C ARG A 37 -11.14 -15.25 -62.52
N ILE A 38 -11.36 -14.48 -61.47
CA ILE A 38 -11.59 -14.94 -60.10
C ILE A 38 -13.11 -14.93 -59.84
N LEU A 39 -13.65 -16.01 -59.27
CA LEU A 39 -15.04 -16.08 -58.83
C LEU A 39 -15.11 -15.85 -57.32
N GLU A 40 -15.79 -14.79 -56.92
CA GLU A 40 -16.08 -14.43 -55.53
C GLU A 40 -17.28 -15.23 -54.99
N PRO A 41 -17.59 -15.16 -53.68
CA PRO A 41 -18.79 -15.80 -53.13
C PRO A 41 -20.07 -15.36 -53.85
N GLY A 42 -20.87 -16.32 -54.30
CA GLY A 42 -22.10 -16.07 -55.06
C GLY A 42 -22.29 -17.01 -56.25
N TRP A 43 -23.33 -16.72 -57.03
CA TRP A 43 -23.70 -17.49 -58.22
C TRP A 43 -22.98 -16.95 -59.45
N HIS A 44 -22.30 -17.84 -60.17
CA HIS A 44 -21.51 -17.48 -61.33
C HIS A 44 -21.84 -18.40 -62.52
N LEU A 45 -21.94 -17.82 -63.71
CA LEU A 45 -22.14 -18.55 -64.94
C LEU A 45 -20.79 -18.76 -65.63
N ILE A 46 -20.35 -20.01 -65.77
CA ILE A 46 -19.11 -20.40 -66.46
C ILE A 46 -19.43 -21.08 -67.78
N VAL A 47 -18.64 -20.83 -68.83
CA VAL A 47 -18.87 -21.50 -70.12
C VAL A 47 -18.43 -22.96 -70.01
N PRO A 48 -19.35 -23.94 -70.05
CA PRO A 48 -18.97 -25.35 -69.97
C PRO A 48 -18.00 -25.69 -71.11
N PHE A 49 -17.06 -26.60 -70.85
CA PHE A 49 -15.99 -27.04 -71.76
C PHE A 49 -14.86 -26.03 -72.07
N ALA A 50 -15.10 -24.72 -71.97
CA ALA A 50 -14.07 -23.70 -72.18
C ALA A 50 -13.45 -23.21 -70.85
N ASP A 51 -14.30 -22.98 -69.84
CA ASP A 51 -13.91 -22.50 -68.52
C ASP A 51 -13.76 -23.67 -67.54
N PHE A 52 -12.58 -23.82 -66.93
CA PHE A 52 -12.28 -24.83 -65.92
C PHE A 52 -11.86 -24.18 -64.60
N VAL A 53 -12.34 -24.73 -63.48
CA VAL A 53 -11.92 -24.29 -62.14
C VAL A 53 -10.57 -24.94 -61.83
N ARG A 54 -9.49 -24.16 -61.87
CA ARG A 54 -8.12 -24.63 -61.62
C ARG A 54 -7.90 -24.98 -60.15
N LYS A 55 -8.26 -24.07 -59.25
CA LYS A 55 -8.04 -24.22 -57.80
C LYS A 55 -9.12 -23.50 -57.00
N LYS A 56 -9.49 -24.11 -55.88
CA LYS A 56 -10.38 -23.52 -54.87
C LYS A 56 -9.51 -23.07 -53.71
N VAL A 57 -9.55 -21.78 -53.40
CA VAL A 57 -8.71 -21.16 -52.39
C VAL A 57 -9.59 -20.65 -51.25
N SER A 58 -9.20 -20.93 -50.01
CA SER A 58 -9.88 -20.39 -48.84
C SER A 58 -9.34 -18.99 -48.54
N THR A 59 -10.22 -18.04 -48.28
CA THR A 59 -9.83 -16.69 -47.81
C THR A 59 -9.81 -16.60 -46.28
N LYS A 60 -10.22 -17.66 -45.59
CA LYS A 60 -10.15 -17.74 -44.12
C LYS A 60 -8.70 -17.83 -43.67
N GLN A 61 -8.43 -17.35 -42.45
CA GLN A 61 -7.16 -17.60 -41.77
C GLN A 61 -6.91 -19.09 -41.65
N GLN A 62 -5.67 -19.50 -41.92
CA GLN A 62 -5.23 -20.89 -41.87
C GLN A 62 -4.04 -21.02 -40.93
N ILE A 63 -3.88 -22.22 -40.39
CA ILE A 63 -2.83 -22.58 -39.46
C ILE A 63 -1.89 -23.55 -40.17
N LEU A 64 -0.59 -23.34 -40.02
CA LEU A 64 0.47 -24.24 -40.46
C LEU A 64 1.34 -24.58 -39.25
N ASP A 65 1.28 -25.83 -38.81
CA ASP A 65 2.18 -26.35 -37.76
C ASP A 65 3.50 -26.76 -38.41
N ILE A 66 4.62 -26.35 -37.82
CA ILE A 66 5.97 -26.68 -38.29
C ILE A 66 6.57 -27.69 -37.32
N GLU A 67 6.99 -28.82 -37.86
CA GLU A 67 7.57 -29.91 -37.08
C GLU A 67 8.83 -29.45 -36.34
N PRO A 68 9.10 -30.00 -35.13
CA PRO A 68 10.26 -29.63 -34.34
C PRO A 68 11.57 -29.73 -35.11
N GLN A 69 12.33 -28.63 -35.17
CA GLN A 69 13.62 -28.57 -35.82
C GLN A 69 14.75 -28.49 -34.80
N SER A 70 15.80 -29.28 -35.04
CA SER A 70 17.03 -29.21 -34.26
C SER A 70 17.90 -28.06 -34.77
N VAL A 71 18.17 -27.09 -33.90
CA VAL A 71 19.01 -25.92 -34.18
C VAL A 71 20.08 -25.76 -33.11
N ILE A 72 21.21 -25.17 -33.48
CA ILE A 72 22.33 -24.93 -32.57
C ILE A 72 22.33 -23.44 -32.26
N THR A 73 22.36 -23.09 -30.97
CA THR A 73 22.48 -21.70 -30.50
C THR A 73 23.91 -21.18 -30.61
N GLN A 74 24.11 -19.89 -30.37
CA GLN A 74 25.44 -19.27 -30.33
C GLN A 74 26.38 -19.94 -29.32
N ASP A 75 25.84 -20.45 -28.21
CA ASP A 75 26.60 -21.13 -27.15
C ASP A 75 26.87 -22.62 -27.46
N ASN A 76 26.65 -23.04 -28.71
CA ASN A 76 26.82 -24.42 -29.16
C ASN A 76 25.88 -25.43 -28.45
N VAL A 77 24.71 -24.98 -27.99
CA VAL A 77 23.67 -25.86 -27.42
C VAL A 77 22.69 -26.28 -28.50
N LYS A 78 22.47 -27.60 -28.63
CA LYS A 78 21.45 -28.16 -29.52
C LYS A 78 20.09 -28.06 -28.87
N ILE A 79 19.18 -27.29 -29.44
CA ILE A 79 17.80 -27.17 -28.98
C ILE A 79 16.82 -27.60 -30.06
N SER A 80 15.67 -28.12 -29.66
CA SER A 80 14.56 -28.42 -30.55
C SER A 80 13.47 -27.37 -30.39
N ILE A 81 13.05 -26.77 -31.50
CA ILE A 81 12.03 -25.72 -31.49
C ILE A 81 10.98 -26.04 -32.54
N ASP A 82 9.71 -25.95 -32.15
CA ASP A 82 8.55 -26.00 -33.02
C ASP A 82 7.78 -24.67 -32.96
N ASN A 83 7.12 -24.32 -34.07
CA ASN A 83 6.38 -23.07 -34.17
C ASN A 83 5.14 -23.24 -35.06
N VAL A 84 4.15 -22.39 -34.83
CA VAL A 84 2.92 -22.35 -35.61
C VAL A 84 2.84 -21.02 -36.36
N ILE A 85 2.39 -21.09 -37.60
CA ILE A 85 2.22 -19.91 -38.46
C ILE A 85 0.74 -19.74 -38.79
N PHE A 86 0.26 -18.52 -38.58
CA PHE A 86 -1.05 -18.10 -39.01
C PHE A 86 -0.89 -17.25 -40.27
N TYR A 87 -1.55 -17.67 -41.35
CA TYR A 87 -1.48 -16.96 -42.63
C TYR A 87 -2.86 -16.82 -43.26
N LYS A 88 -2.98 -15.87 -44.18
CA LYS A 88 -4.17 -15.63 -44.97
C LYS A 88 -3.79 -15.32 -46.41
N ILE A 89 -4.51 -15.90 -47.35
CA ILE A 89 -4.30 -15.63 -48.77
C ILE A 89 -5.02 -14.32 -49.11
N MET A 90 -4.26 -13.30 -49.52
CA MET A 90 -4.77 -11.98 -49.89
C MET A 90 -5.05 -11.90 -51.39
N SER A 91 -4.14 -12.42 -52.22
CA SER A 91 -4.30 -12.52 -53.67
C SER A 91 -4.30 -13.99 -54.10
N PRO A 92 -5.49 -14.59 -54.34
CA PRO A 92 -5.58 -15.98 -54.79
C PRO A 92 -4.88 -16.23 -56.14
N LYS A 93 -4.86 -15.22 -57.02
CA LYS A 93 -4.19 -15.33 -58.33
C LYS A 93 -2.69 -15.54 -58.13
N ASP A 94 -2.05 -14.67 -57.36
CA ASP A 94 -0.60 -14.73 -57.14
C ASP A 94 -0.22 -16.02 -56.39
N ALA A 95 -1.04 -16.43 -55.41
CA ALA A 95 -0.81 -17.65 -54.64
C ALA A 95 -0.92 -18.95 -55.46
N VAL A 96 -1.52 -18.90 -56.65
CA VAL A 96 -1.68 -20.08 -57.54
C VAL A 96 -0.74 -20.05 -58.73
N TYR A 97 -0.32 -18.87 -59.20
CA TYR A 97 0.54 -18.74 -60.38
C TYR A 97 1.99 -18.37 -60.06
N ASN A 98 2.28 -17.72 -58.93
CA ASN A 98 3.64 -17.29 -58.60
C ASN A 98 4.43 -18.35 -57.81
N ILE A 99 3.75 -19.36 -57.25
CA ILE A 99 4.37 -20.44 -56.48
C ILE A 99 3.58 -21.74 -56.62
N GLU A 100 4.27 -22.87 -56.84
CA GLU A 100 3.63 -24.18 -56.97
C GLU A 100 3.05 -24.68 -55.64
N ASP A 101 3.89 -24.66 -54.59
CA ASP A 101 3.51 -25.01 -53.22
C ASP A 101 3.98 -23.96 -52.21
N PHE A 102 3.08 -23.02 -51.93
CA PHE A 102 3.33 -21.99 -50.94
C PHE A 102 3.47 -22.52 -49.52
N LYS A 103 2.86 -23.65 -49.17
CA LYS A 103 2.94 -24.18 -47.80
C LYS A 103 4.37 -24.63 -47.52
N SER A 104 4.93 -25.44 -48.42
CA SER A 104 6.32 -25.86 -48.35
C SER A 104 7.28 -24.67 -48.40
N GLY A 105 7.00 -23.68 -49.25
CA GLY A 105 7.77 -22.43 -49.31
C GLY A 105 7.82 -21.68 -47.98
N ILE A 106 6.67 -21.53 -47.30
CA ILE A 106 6.59 -20.94 -45.96
C ILE A 106 7.41 -21.78 -44.97
N VAL A 107 7.20 -23.11 -44.92
CA VAL A 107 7.93 -24.00 -44.00
C VAL A 107 9.44 -23.84 -44.16
N TYR A 108 9.97 -23.97 -45.38
CA TYR A 108 11.42 -23.89 -45.61
C TYR A 108 11.99 -22.50 -45.33
N SER A 109 11.25 -21.43 -45.67
CA SER A 109 11.63 -20.06 -45.31
C SER A 109 11.72 -19.90 -43.80
N THR A 110 10.72 -20.40 -43.05
CA THR A 110 10.73 -20.35 -41.60
C THR A 110 11.92 -21.11 -41.02
N ILE A 111 12.14 -22.36 -41.42
CA ILE A 111 13.24 -23.19 -40.92
C ILE A 111 14.60 -22.50 -41.15
N THR A 112 14.78 -21.90 -42.33
CA THR A 112 16.03 -21.22 -42.69
C THR A 112 16.25 -19.96 -41.85
N ASN A 113 15.25 -19.08 -41.78
CA ASN A 113 15.32 -17.83 -41.01
C ASN A 113 15.42 -18.09 -39.50
N MET A 114 14.70 -19.08 -39.01
CA MET A 114 14.75 -19.53 -37.63
C MET A 114 16.15 -20.03 -37.25
N ARG A 115 16.77 -20.88 -38.07
CA ARG A 115 18.14 -21.33 -37.84
C ARG A 115 19.13 -20.16 -37.78
N ASN A 116 18.96 -19.16 -38.65
CA ASN A 116 19.81 -17.97 -38.66
C ASN A 116 19.61 -17.08 -37.43
N ILE A 117 18.36 -16.85 -37.01
CA ILE A 117 18.06 -16.02 -35.82
C ILE A 117 18.56 -16.71 -34.56
N VAL A 118 18.23 -17.99 -34.38
CA VAL A 118 18.60 -18.77 -33.19
C VAL A 118 20.11 -19.01 -33.12
N GLY A 119 20.78 -19.22 -34.26
CA GLY A 119 22.24 -19.37 -34.32
C GLY A 119 23.01 -18.13 -33.86
N ASN A 120 22.38 -16.95 -33.90
CA ASN A 120 22.95 -15.68 -33.44
C ASN A 120 22.47 -15.28 -32.03
N MET A 121 21.80 -16.18 -31.30
CA MET A 121 21.30 -15.94 -29.95
C MET A 121 21.82 -17.00 -28.98
N SER A 122 22.10 -16.58 -27.75
CA SER A 122 22.41 -17.50 -26.65
C SER A 122 21.19 -18.33 -26.25
N LEU A 123 21.38 -19.43 -25.53
CA LEU A 123 20.26 -20.25 -25.04
C LEU A 123 19.29 -19.44 -24.18
N ASP A 124 19.83 -18.61 -23.28
CA ASP A 124 19.04 -17.77 -22.38
C ASP A 124 18.25 -16.69 -23.14
N GLU A 125 18.87 -16.07 -24.15
CA GLU A 125 18.19 -15.13 -25.04
C GLU A 125 17.07 -15.80 -25.84
N VAL A 126 17.22 -17.05 -26.25
CA VAL A 126 16.17 -17.79 -26.98
C VAL A 126 15.00 -18.12 -26.06
N LEU A 127 15.27 -18.51 -24.81
CA LEU A 127 14.23 -18.84 -23.83
C LEU A 127 13.45 -17.60 -23.36
N SER A 128 14.13 -16.48 -23.15
CA SER A 128 13.53 -15.21 -22.68
C SER A 128 13.00 -14.34 -23.82
N GLY A 129 13.60 -14.43 -25.01
CA GLY A 129 13.37 -13.53 -26.15
C GLY A 129 12.37 -14.05 -27.19
N ARG A 130 11.36 -14.83 -26.79
CA ARG A 130 10.36 -15.40 -27.72
C ARG A 130 9.69 -14.33 -28.59
N ASP A 131 9.30 -13.21 -28.00
CA ASP A 131 8.66 -12.09 -28.72
C ASP A 131 9.58 -11.48 -29.79
N ARG A 132 10.88 -11.38 -29.48
CA ARG A 132 11.90 -10.87 -30.42
C ARG A 132 12.07 -11.82 -31.60
N ILE A 133 12.06 -13.13 -31.36
CA ILE A 133 12.16 -14.14 -32.41
C ILE A 133 10.90 -14.13 -33.27
N ASN A 134 9.71 -14.14 -32.65
CA ASN A 134 8.42 -14.09 -33.34
C ASN A 134 8.33 -12.86 -34.28
N SER A 135 8.73 -11.68 -33.79
CA SER A 135 8.68 -10.44 -34.57
C SER A 135 9.65 -10.46 -35.76
N LYS A 136 10.89 -10.94 -35.55
CA LYS A 136 11.88 -11.05 -36.63
C LYS A 136 11.48 -12.09 -37.68
N LEU A 137 10.96 -13.24 -37.25
CA LEU A 137 10.46 -14.28 -38.16
C LEU A 137 9.27 -13.77 -38.97
N LEU A 138 8.32 -13.11 -38.32
CA LEU A 138 7.18 -12.49 -39.00
C LEU A 138 7.67 -11.54 -40.09
N GLN A 139 8.55 -10.61 -39.76
CA GLN A 139 9.08 -9.63 -40.72
C GLN A 139 9.75 -10.29 -41.94
N GLN A 140 10.64 -11.26 -41.71
CA GLN A 140 11.38 -11.91 -42.81
C GLN A 140 10.51 -12.81 -43.68
N ILE A 141 9.56 -13.54 -43.10
CA ILE A 141 8.69 -14.44 -43.84
C ILE A 141 7.63 -13.63 -44.60
N ASP A 142 7.06 -12.59 -43.99
CA ASP A 142 6.05 -11.73 -44.59
C ASP A 142 6.60 -11.01 -45.84
N GLU A 143 7.81 -10.46 -45.76
CA GLU A 143 8.48 -9.80 -46.90
C GLU A 143 8.61 -10.74 -48.13
N ILE A 144 8.96 -12.00 -47.91
CA ILE A 144 9.10 -13.00 -48.99
C ILE A 144 7.72 -13.46 -49.50
N THR A 145 6.76 -13.65 -48.60
CA THR A 145 5.45 -14.23 -48.93
C THR A 145 4.47 -13.23 -49.56
N ASP A 146 4.70 -11.93 -49.36
CA ASP A 146 3.96 -10.86 -50.02
C ASP A 146 4.06 -10.96 -51.56
N ALA A 147 5.22 -11.38 -52.11
CA ALA A 147 5.40 -11.62 -53.55
C ALA A 147 4.48 -12.73 -54.12
N TYR A 148 4.01 -13.62 -53.26
CA TYR A 148 3.08 -14.70 -53.61
C TYR A 148 1.63 -14.37 -53.26
N GLY A 149 1.35 -13.15 -52.78
CA GLY A 149 -0.01 -12.75 -52.38
C GLY A 149 -0.51 -13.40 -51.10
N ILE A 150 0.41 -13.81 -50.22
CA ILE A 150 0.11 -14.47 -48.95
C ILE A 150 0.56 -13.56 -47.83
N LYS A 151 -0.34 -13.26 -46.89
CA LYS A 151 -0.04 -12.46 -45.71
C LYS A 151 0.21 -13.35 -44.51
N ILE A 152 1.32 -13.13 -43.83
CA ILE A 152 1.56 -13.76 -42.53
C ILE A 152 0.93 -12.87 -41.45
N LEU A 153 0.10 -13.47 -40.60
CA LEU A 153 -0.59 -12.76 -39.52
C LEU A 153 0.22 -12.82 -38.22
N SER A 154 0.71 -14.01 -37.87
CA SER A 154 1.58 -14.21 -36.72
C SER A 154 2.42 -15.48 -36.88
N VAL A 155 3.59 -15.47 -36.24
CA VAL A 155 4.47 -16.61 -36.05
C VAL A 155 4.63 -16.79 -34.56
N GLU A 156 4.32 -17.98 -34.06
CA GLU A 156 4.32 -18.28 -32.63
C GLU A 156 5.20 -19.50 -32.35
N ILE A 157 6.25 -19.30 -31.55
CA ILE A 157 7.01 -20.41 -30.99
C ILE A 157 6.13 -21.21 -30.03
N LYS A 158 5.98 -22.50 -30.30
CA LYS A 158 5.18 -23.43 -29.51
C LYS A 158 6.00 -23.94 -28.32
N ASN A 159 7.13 -24.61 -28.57
CA ASN A 159 8.06 -25.05 -27.53
C ASN A 159 9.52 -24.77 -27.90
N ILE A 160 10.36 -24.65 -26.87
CA ILE A 160 11.81 -24.63 -26.96
C ILE A 160 12.31 -25.69 -25.98
N ASN A 161 12.85 -26.78 -26.52
CA ASN A 161 13.26 -27.94 -25.75
C ASN A 161 14.78 -28.08 -25.81
N PRO A 162 15.51 -27.63 -24.77
CA PRO A 162 16.93 -27.92 -24.64
C PRO A 162 17.16 -29.39 -24.24
N PRO A 163 18.41 -29.90 -24.32
CA PRO A 163 18.76 -31.22 -23.83
C PRO A 163 18.54 -31.30 -22.32
N ILE A 164 18.10 -32.47 -21.84
CA ILE A 164 17.73 -32.71 -20.43
C ILE A 164 18.87 -32.34 -19.47
N GLU A 165 20.13 -32.62 -19.84
CA GLU A 165 21.31 -32.30 -19.03
C GLU A 165 21.45 -30.80 -18.78
N ILE A 166 21.24 -29.97 -19.81
CA ILE A 166 21.31 -28.50 -19.71
C ILE A 166 20.12 -27.99 -18.92
N GLN A 167 18.92 -28.53 -19.15
CA GLN A 167 17.73 -28.16 -18.41
C GLN A 167 17.90 -28.38 -16.90
N GLN A 168 18.40 -29.54 -16.50
CA GLN A 168 18.67 -29.86 -15.09
C GLN A 168 19.74 -28.95 -14.48
N ALA A 169 20.81 -28.66 -15.22
CA ALA A 169 21.86 -27.75 -14.78
C ALA A 169 21.30 -26.32 -14.55
N MET A 170 20.49 -25.82 -15.50
CA MET A 170 19.84 -24.53 -15.39
C MET A 170 18.84 -24.47 -14.24
N GLU A 171 18.01 -25.51 -14.05
CA GLU A 171 17.09 -25.59 -12.91
C GLU A 171 17.82 -25.52 -11.57
N LYS A 172 18.94 -26.25 -11.44
CA LYS A 172 19.78 -26.21 -10.24
C LYS A 172 20.41 -24.83 -10.03
N GLN A 173 20.91 -24.20 -11.08
CA GLN A 173 21.48 -22.86 -11.02
C GLN A 173 20.43 -21.81 -10.65
N MET A 174 19.27 -21.80 -11.33
CA MET A 174 18.17 -20.88 -11.06
C MET A 174 17.63 -21.05 -9.64
N LYS A 175 17.53 -22.29 -9.14
CA LYS A 175 17.15 -22.55 -7.76
C LYS A 175 18.15 -21.94 -6.79
N ALA A 176 19.45 -22.19 -6.98
CA ALA A 176 20.49 -21.61 -6.12
C ALA A 176 20.49 -20.07 -6.14
N GLU A 177 20.26 -19.46 -7.30
CA GLU A 177 20.19 -18.01 -7.44
C GLU A 177 18.93 -17.42 -6.78
N ARG A 178 17.78 -18.10 -6.93
CA ARG A 178 16.54 -17.74 -6.22
C ARG A 178 16.69 -17.86 -4.71
N ASP A 179 17.29 -18.95 -4.23
CA ASP A 179 17.54 -19.18 -2.81
C ASP A 179 18.48 -18.11 -2.23
N LYS A 180 19.56 -17.77 -2.95
CA LYS A 180 20.45 -16.67 -2.59
C LYS A 180 19.72 -15.33 -2.52
N ARG A 181 18.88 -15.03 -3.53
CA ARG A 181 18.13 -13.77 -3.57
C ARG A 181 17.08 -13.69 -2.46
N ALA A 182 16.41 -14.80 -2.17
CA ALA A 182 15.47 -14.91 -1.06
C ALA A 182 16.17 -14.68 0.30
N ALA A 183 17.34 -15.28 0.52
CA ALA A 183 18.12 -15.08 1.74
C ALA A 183 18.57 -13.62 1.93
N ILE A 184 19.01 -12.95 0.85
CA ILE A 184 19.39 -11.53 0.89
C ILE A 184 18.17 -10.67 1.24
N LEU A 185 17.03 -10.88 0.57
CA LEU A 185 15.80 -10.13 0.84
C LEU A 185 15.29 -10.36 2.26
N GLN A 186 15.39 -11.58 2.79
CA GLN A 186 15.02 -11.87 4.16
C GLN A 186 15.94 -11.15 5.16
N ALA A 187 17.27 -11.22 4.96
CA ALA A 187 18.22 -10.51 5.82
C ALA A 187 18.01 -8.99 5.79
N GLU A 188 17.70 -8.44 4.62
CA GLU A 188 17.38 -7.01 4.47
C GLU A 188 16.06 -6.64 5.14
N GLY A 189 15.03 -7.48 5.01
CA GLY A 189 13.76 -7.33 5.73
C GLY A 189 13.92 -7.42 7.25
N GLU A 190 14.75 -8.34 7.75
CA GLU A 190 15.07 -8.46 9.17
C GLU A 190 15.80 -7.21 9.69
N LYS A 191 16.79 -6.73 8.94
CA LYS A 191 17.50 -5.49 9.28
C LYS A 191 16.55 -4.30 9.32
N GLN A 192 15.71 -4.11 8.31
CA GLN A 192 14.73 -3.02 8.25
C GLN A 192 13.71 -3.13 9.39
N SER A 193 13.22 -4.34 9.69
CA SER A 193 12.32 -4.60 10.81
C SER A 193 12.96 -4.26 12.17
N GLN A 194 14.22 -4.62 12.37
CA GLN A 194 14.96 -4.29 13.60
C GLN A 194 15.16 -2.77 13.75
N ILE A 195 15.50 -2.07 12.66
CA ILE A 195 15.62 -0.61 12.66
C ILE A 195 14.28 0.04 13.00
N ALA A 196 13.20 -0.34 12.31
CA ALA A 196 11.86 0.19 12.56
C ALA A 196 11.38 -0.06 14.00
N ARG A 197 11.69 -1.24 14.57
CA ARG A 197 11.40 -1.54 15.99
C ARG A 197 12.21 -0.67 16.95
N ALA A 198 13.50 -0.48 16.69
CA ALA A 198 14.36 0.35 17.53
C ALA A 198 13.93 1.84 17.48
N GLU A 199 13.58 2.34 16.30
CA GLU A 199 13.02 3.68 16.12
C GLU A 199 11.67 3.82 16.82
N GLY A 200 10.78 2.85 16.68
CA GLY A 200 9.50 2.81 17.40
C GLY A 200 9.69 2.82 18.92
N GLN A 201 10.64 2.05 19.46
CA GLN A 201 10.96 2.05 20.90
C GLN A 201 11.55 3.39 21.36
N LYS A 202 12.44 4.00 20.58
CA LYS A 202 12.99 5.32 20.87
C LYS A 202 11.87 6.36 20.91
N GLN A 203 10.99 6.38 19.90
CA GLN A 203 9.85 7.28 19.81
C GLN A 203 8.91 7.08 21.01
N ALA A 204 8.58 5.84 21.35
CA ALA A 204 7.73 5.50 22.49
C ALA A 204 8.32 5.98 23.82
N LYS A 205 9.63 5.80 24.04
CA LYS A 205 10.31 6.29 25.25
C LYS A 205 10.30 7.83 25.35
N ILE A 206 10.49 8.53 24.23
CA ILE A 206 10.43 10.00 24.20
C ILE A 206 9.02 10.47 24.54
N LEU A 207 8.00 9.91 23.87
CA LEU A 207 6.59 10.24 24.12
C LEU A 207 6.18 9.93 25.57
N GLN A 208 6.67 8.83 26.14
CA GLN A 208 6.42 8.50 27.54
C GLN A 208 7.07 9.53 28.49
N ALA A 209 8.32 9.91 28.25
CA ALA A 209 9.00 10.92 29.07
C ALA A 209 8.32 12.30 28.97
N GLU A 210 7.85 12.69 27.78
CA GLU A 210 7.06 13.90 27.58
C GLU A 210 5.72 13.82 28.30
N ALA A 211 5.00 12.70 28.18
CA ALA A 211 3.73 12.47 28.88
C ALA A 211 3.90 12.49 30.40
N GLU A 212 4.97 11.90 30.96
CA GLU A 212 5.28 11.94 32.38
C GLU A 212 5.60 13.36 32.86
N LYS A 213 6.39 14.11 32.09
CA LYS A 213 6.68 15.53 32.37
C LYS A 213 5.40 16.34 32.39
N GLU A 214 4.54 16.19 31.38
CA GLU A 214 3.29 16.93 31.29
C GLU A 214 2.31 16.54 32.41
N ALA A 215 2.21 15.24 32.73
CA ALA A 215 1.42 14.77 33.86
C ALA A 215 1.92 15.32 35.21
N ASN A 216 3.24 15.43 35.39
CA ASN A 216 3.84 16.03 36.58
C ASN A 216 3.52 17.53 36.69
N ILE A 217 3.60 18.27 35.58
CA ILE A 217 3.23 19.69 35.53
C ILE A 217 1.75 19.86 35.90
N ARG A 218 0.85 19.12 35.24
CA ARG A 218 -0.59 19.20 35.52
C ARG A 218 -0.92 18.81 36.97
N ARG A 219 -0.22 17.82 37.56
CA ARG A 219 -0.38 17.50 38.99
C ARG A 219 0.09 18.64 39.89
N ALA A 220 1.22 19.27 39.58
CA ALA A 220 1.72 20.41 40.35
C ALA A 220 0.79 21.63 40.25
N GLU A 221 0.26 21.90 39.06
CA GLU A 221 -0.73 22.96 38.82
C GLU A 221 -2.02 22.69 39.58
N GLY A 222 -2.56 21.46 39.50
CA GLY A 222 -3.76 21.07 40.23
C GLY A 222 -3.59 21.15 41.75
N LEU A 223 -2.41 20.78 42.28
CA LEU A 223 -2.08 20.95 43.70
C LEU A 223 -2.04 22.42 44.10
N ARG A 224 -1.37 23.28 43.30
CA ARG A 224 -1.29 24.72 43.52
C ARG A 224 -2.68 25.37 43.51
N GLU A 225 -3.51 25.01 42.53
CA GLU A 225 -4.88 25.52 42.40
C GLU A 225 -5.77 25.06 43.57
N SER A 226 -5.69 23.78 43.94
CA SER A 226 -6.38 23.25 45.11
C SER A 226 -6.00 23.99 46.40
N GLN A 227 -4.70 24.21 46.63
CA GLN A 227 -4.21 24.97 47.79
C GLN A 227 -4.69 26.43 47.79
N LEU A 228 -4.72 27.08 46.63
CA LEU A 228 -5.24 28.44 46.48
C LEU A 228 -6.72 28.51 46.83
N LEU A 229 -7.52 27.59 46.27
CA LEU A 229 -8.95 27.49 46.55
C LEU A 229 -9.23 27.20 48.03
N GLU A 230 -8.44 26.34 48.66
CA GLU A 230 -8.55 26.07 50.10
C GLU A 230 -8.20 27.29 50.95
N ALA A 231 -7.14 28.03 50.58
CA ALA A 231 -6.75 29.27 51.25
C ALA A 231 -7.82 30.37 51.09
N GLU A 232 -8.38 30.53 49.89
CA GLU A 232 -9.51 31.44 49.66
C GLU A 232 -10.75 31.02 50.44
N GLY A 233 -11.07 29.73 50.47
CA GLY A 233 -12.17 29.18 51.26
C GLY A 233 -12.01 29.48 52.75
N LYS A 234 -10.81 29.28 53.30
CA LYS A 234 -10.48 29.64 54.69
C LYS A 234 -10.55 31.16 54.92
N ALA A 235 -10.05 31.97 54.00
CA ALA A 235 -10.10 33.43 54.12
C ALA A 235 -11.54 33.93 54.15
N ARG A 236 -12.41 33.46 53.24
CA ARG A 236 -13.84 33.79 53.22
C ARG A 236 -14.55 33.31 54.48
N ALA A 237 -14.22 32.12 54.99
CA ALA A 237 -14.77 31.63 56.25
C ALA A 237 -14.37 32.53 57.43
N ILE A 238 -13.09 32.92 57.52
CA ILE A 238 -12.60 33.85 58.55
C ILE A 238 -13.28 35.22 58.42
N GLU A 239 -13.43 35.74 57.19
CA GLU A 239 -14.12 37.01 56.95
C GLU A 239 -15.58 36.95 57.41
N GLN A 240 -16.31 35.87 57.09
CA GLN A 240 -17.68 35.67 57.55
C GLN A 240 -17.78 35.59 59.08
N ILE A 241 -16.87 34.85 59.73
CA ILE A 241 -16.79 34.79 61.20
C ILE A 241 -16.50 36.18 61.77
N SER A 242 -15.54 36.92 61.20
CA SER A 242 -15.15 38.25 61.66
C SER A 242 -16.29 39.27 61.51
N VAL A 243 -17.05 39.20 60.41
CA VAL A 243 -18.25 40.01 60.20
C VAL A 243 -19.33 39.65 61.23
N ALA A 244 -19.56 38.36 61.48
CA ALA A 244 -20.53 37.91 62.48
C ALA A 244 -20.14 38.34 63.89
N GLU A 245 -18.86 38.24 64.25
CA GLU A 245 -18.31 38.74 65.53
C GLU A 245 -18.43 40.26 65.64
N ALA A 246 -18.09 41.01 64.59
CA ALA A 246 -18.24 42.46 64.57
C ALA A 246 -19.71 42.87 64.71
N GLN A 247 -20.64 42.13 64.09
CA GLN A 247 -22.08 42.32 64.25
C GLN A 247 -22.50 42.02 65.70
N ALA A 248 -22.03 40.92 66.29
CA ALA A 248 -22.33 40.54 67.67
C ALA A 248 -21.79 41.58 68.67
N ILE A 249 -20.55 42.05 68.49
CA ILE A 249 -19.97 43.13 69.30
C ILE A 249 -20.77 44.42 69.15
N ARG A 250 -21.20 44.79 67.93
CA ARG A 250 -22.05 45.96 67.73
C ARG A 250 -23.38 45.82 68.46
N THR A 251 -24.07 44.68 68.32
CA THR A 251 -25.33 44.40 69.02
C THR A 251 -25.14 44.49 70.53
N VAL A 252 -24.09 43.87 71.08
CA VAL A 252 -23.77 43.96 72.51
C VAL A 252 -23.48 45.40 72.92
N ASN A 253 -22.72 46.16 72.13
CA ASN A 253 -22.39 47.55 72.43
C ASN A 253 -23.63 48.46 72.40
N THR A 254 -24.50 48.31 71.39
CA THR A 254 -25.79 49.01 71.36
C THR A 254 -26.66 48.62 72.54
N SER A 255 -26.71 47.34 72.90
CA SER A 255 -27.44 46.87 74.09
C SER A 255 -26.87 47.45 75.39
N ILE A 256 -25.54 47.59 75.53
CA ILE A 256 -24.89 48.23 76.70
C ILE A 256 -25.22 49.72 76.76
N ILE A 257 -25.23 50.42 75.62
CA ILE A 257 -25.56 51.85 75.55
C ILE A 257 -27.04 52.10 75.87
N GLU A 258 -27.95 51.25 75.36
CA GLU A 258 -29.40 51.39 75.57
C GLU A 258 -29.86 50.96 76.97
N SER A 259 -29.16 50.04 77.64
CA SER A 259 -29.53 49.53 78.97
C SER A 259 -29.03 50.36 80.15
N GLY A 260 -28.34 51.49 79.91
CA GLY A 260 -28.11 52.52 80.93
C GLY A 260 -27.48 52.02 82.24
N THR A 261 -26.51 51.09 82.17
CA THR A 261 -25.92 50.49 83.38
C THR A 261 -24.42 50.74 83.51
N ASN A 262 -24.09 51.39 84.63
CA ASN A 262 -22.81 51.88 85.15
C ASN A 262 -21.65 50.85 85.17
N GLU A 263 -20.43 51.40 85.13
CA GLU A 263 -19.06 50.92 85.49
C GLU A 263 -18.82 49.47 85.96
N VAL A 264 -19.76 48.82 86.66
CA VAL A 264 -19.66 47.47 87.21
C VAL A 264 -19.55 46.40 86.10
N VAL A 265 -20.21 46.59 84.96
CA VAL A 265 -20.14 45.62 83.83
C VAL A 265 -18.76 45.68 83.15
N ILE A 266 -18.14 46.86 83.11
CA ILE A 266 -16.78 47.04 82.56
C ILE A 266 -15.77 46.36 83.49
N ALA A 267 -15.92 46.51 84.82
CA ALA A 267 -15.09 45.81 85.79
C ALA A 267 -15.25 44.28 85.69
N LEU A 268 -16.49 43.77 85.52
CA LEU A 268 -16.73 42.32 85.37
C LEU A 268 -16.08 41.77 84.09
N LYS A 269 -16.21 42.47 82.96
CA LYS A 269 -15.54 42.10 81.72
C LYS A 269 -14.01 42.19 81.81
N GLN A 270 -13.46 43.12 82.59
CA GLN A 270 -12.01 43.18 82.85
C GLN A 270 -11.53 41.99 83.69
N VAL A 271 -12.33 41.54 84.66
CA VAL A 271 -12.04 40.33 85.45
C VAL A 271 -12.15 39.07 84.59
N ASP A 272 -13.15 38.96 83.72
CA ASP A 272 -13.28 37.83 82.79
C ASP A 272 -12.17 37.86 81.73
N ALA A 273 -11.79 39.04 81.20
CA ALA A 273 -10.65 39.19 80.30
C ALA A 273 -9.33 38.80 80.99
N LEU A 274 -9.13 39.14 82.26
CA LEU A 274 -7.99 38.67 83.08
C LEU A 274 -8.02 37.14 83.25
N LYS A 275 -9.20 36.54 83.42
CA LYS A 275 -9.37 35.08 83.56
C LYS A 275 -9.10 34.33 82.26
N GLU A 276 -9.50 34.87 81.12
CA GLU A 276 -9.15 34.32 79.80
C GLU A 276 -7.68 34.52 79.48
N MET A 277 -7.08 35.65 79.88
CA MET A 277 -5.64 35.90 79.76
C MET A 277 -4.81 34.94 80.63
N SER A 278 -5.34 34.49 81.77
CA SER A 278 -4.71 33.47 82.62
C SER A 278 -4.78 32.05 82.06
N LYS A 279 -5.68 31.75 81.10
CA LYS A 279 -5.83 30.42 80.52
C LYS A 279 -4.97 30.19 79.28
N ASN A 280 -4.35 31.22 78.73
CA ASN A 280 -3.48 31.14 77.57
C ASN A 280 -2.01 30.99 78.01
N PRO A 281 -1.33 29.85 77.76
CA PRO A 281 -0.05 29.50 78.40
C PRO A 281 1.17 30.31 77.89
N ALA A 282 0.98 31.36 77.08
CA ALA A 282 2.06 32.16 76.55
C ALA A 282 1.69 33.65 76.42
N ASN A 283 1.96 34.48 77.43
CA ASN A 283 2.50 35.82 77.15
C ASN A 283 3.20 36.54 78.32
N LYS A 284 4.19 37.36 77.93
CA LYS A 284 5.02 38.23 78.77
C LYS A 284 4.19 39.31 79.49
N LEU A 285 4.49 39.47 80.78
CA LEU A 285 3.93 40.46 81.68
C LEU A 285 4.65 41.80 81.52
N ILE A 286 3.96 42.84 81.04
CA ILE A 286 4.42 44.24 81.11
C ILE A 286 3.56 44.93 82.17
N LEU A 287 4.14 45.14 83.36
CA LEU A 287 3.49 45.87 84.45
C LEU A 287 3.81 47.37 84.34
N PRO A 288 2.83 48.26 84.50
CA PRO A 288 3.06 49.69 84.67
C PRO A 288 3.89 49.95 85.94
N ASN A 289 4.87 50.86 85.84
CA ASN A 289 5.90 51.12 86.86
C ASN A 289 5.42 51.56 88.26
N GLU A 290 4.12 51.78 88.49
CA GLU A 290 3.64 52.30 89.77
C GLU A 290 3.46 51.21 90.85
N THR A 291 3.28 49.94 90.48
CA THR A 291 3.04 48.85 91.45
C THR A 291 4.33 48.21 92.00
N LEU A 292 5.51 48.64 91.54
CA LEU A 292 6.78 48.07 92.00
C LEU A 292 7.24 48.64 93.36
N SER A 293 6.70 49.78 93.79
CA SER A 293 7.10 50.47 95.02
C SER A 293 6.53 49.84 96.29
N SER A 294 5.36 49.18 96.23
CA SER A 294 4.68 48.60 97.39
C SER A 294 5.24 47.24 97.84
N LEU A 295 6.06 46.59 97.01
CA LEU A 295 6.69 45.30 97.33
C LEU A 295 8.03 45.46 98.06
N GLY A 296 8.70 46.61 97.93
CA GLY A 296 9.96 46.91 98.62
C GLY A 296 9.82 47.09 100.13
N SER A 297 8.68 47.63 100.58
CA SER A 297 8.38 47.81 102.01
C SER A 297 8.02 46.52 102.74
N ILE A 298 7.59 45.47 102.03
CA ILE A 298 7.21 44.18 102.64
C ILE A 298 8.45 43.29 102.81
N ALA A 299 9.41 43.35 101.89
CA ALA A 299 10.68 42.62 102.01
C ALA A 299 11.55 43.15 103.18
N ALA A 300 11.55 44.47 103.42
CA ALA A 300 12.31 45.07 104.53
C ALA A 300 11.76 44.72 105.93
N ILE A 301 10.47 44.37 106.04
CA ILE A 301 9.85 43.91 107.29
C ILE A 301 10.17 42.43 107.56
N GLY A 302 10.40 41.64 106.51
CA GLY A 302 10.79 40.22 106.62
C GLY A 302 12.21 40.01 107.17
N ASP A 303 13.17 40.86 106.78
CA ASP A 303 14.58 40.77 107.21
C ASP A 303 14.82 41.26 108.65
N LEU A 304 13.90 42.04 109.23
CA LEU A 304 13.95 42.45 110.64
C LEU A 304 13.41 41.37 111.59
N LEU A 305 12.56 40.45 111.11
CA LEU A 305 11.94 39.38 111.90
C LEU A 305 12.75 38.09 111.97
N THR A 306 13.74 37.89 111.09
CA THR A 306 14.59 36.67 111.03
C THR A 306 15.91 36.80 111.77
N LYS A 307 16.31 37.99 112.22
CA LYS A 307 17.63 38.24 112.85
C LYS A 307 17.69 37.96 114.36
N ASP A 308 16.57 37.64 115.02
CA ASP A 308 16.46 37.52 116.49
C ASP A 308 16.33 36.08 117.03
N LYS A 309 16.56 35.02 116.22
CA LYS A 309 16.29 33.63 116.66
C LYS A 309 17.33 32.54 116.36
N LYS A 310 18.62 32.87 116.22
CA LYS A 310 19.71 31.86 116.28
C LYS A 310 20.94 32.36 117.01
N GLY A 311 20.88 32.33 118.33
CA GLY A 311 22.00 32.25 119.25
C GLY A 311 21.69 31.19 120.31
N ASP A 312 22.70 30.36 120.59
CA ASP A 312 22.85 29.38 121.67
C ASP A 312 22.35 27.92 121.48
N ASN A 313 23.34 27.01 121.59
CA ASN A 313 23.37 25.53 121.62
C ASN A 313 22.71 24.70 120.51
#